data_AF-A0A7K4G6A5-F1
#
_entry.id   AF-A0A7K4G6A5-F1
#
_cell.length_a   1.000
_cell.length_b   1.000
_cell.length_c   1.000
_cell.angle_alpha   90.00
_cell.angle_beta   90.00
_cell.angle_gamma   90.00
#
_symmetry.space_group_name_H-M   'P 1'
#
loop_
_entity.id
_entity.type
_entity.pdbx_description
1 polymer ?
#
loop_
_entity_poly.entity_id
_entity_poly.type
_entity_poly.pdbx_seq_one_letter_code
_entity_poly.pdbx_strand_id
1 'polypeptide(L)'
;MGRGAEKLVRCEKCGRTVARNKAVYIEKPVLQNPLERKDVHSEHYTRVLTREVCYCISCGKHGRVFEKKKKMNAERRERAAMQFNRPRPAYRPQYDQGKAAETAVKKDSITPEGMKKDLEETAKDSLETFTDDEYDKEKTNDYLEELTQKKHDKMTEDSVGALTEEEVEDDDKE
;
A
#
# COMPACT_ATOMS: atom_id res chain seq x y z
N MET A 1 6.53 21.27 31.78
CA MET A 1 6.19 20.01 31.07
C MET A 1 7.42 19.54 30.30
N GLY A 2 8.14 18.54 30.83
CA GLY A 2 9.36 17.99 30.23
C GLY A 2 9.08 17.02 29.09
N ARG A 3 8.53 17.50 27.98
CA ARG A 3 8.46 16.71 26.75
C ARG A 3 9.77 16.95 26.02
N GLY A 4 10.57 15.90 25.81
CA GLY A 4 11.83 15.98 25.06
C GLY A 4 11.65 16.38 23.58
N ALA A 5 12.66 16.13 22.76
CA ALA A 5 12.59 16.43 21.32
C ALA A 5 11.44 15.66 20.65
N GLU A 6 10.47 16.39 20.11
CA GLU A 6 9.31 15.81 19.43
C GLU A 6 9.65 15.35 18.02
N LYS A 7 9.01 14.28 17.56
CA LYS A 7 9.14 13.80 16.19
C LYS A 7 8.67 14.87 15.20
N LEU A 8 9.49 15.15 14.19
CA LEU A 8 9.15 16.04 13.09
C LEU A 8 8.41 15.28 11.99
N VAL A 9 7.45 15.94 11.35
CA VAL A 9 6.64 15.38 10.25
C VAL A 9 6.68 16.36 9.07
N ARG A 10 6.73 15.84 7.83
CA ARG A 10 6.80 16.65 6.60
C ARG A 10 5.41 16.98 6.07
N CYS A 11 5.14 18.27 5.83
CA CYS A 11 3.90 18.72 5.21
C CYS A 11 3.72 18.15 3.79
N GLU A 12 2.54 17.62 3.45
CA GLU A 12 2.26 17.05 2.11
C GLU A 12 2.34 18.12 0.99
N LYS A 13 1.96 19.38 1.27
CA LYS A 13 1.86 20.42 0.22
C LYS A 13 3.18 21.13 -0.07
N CYS A 14 3.94 21.48 0.96
CA CYS A 14 5.16 22.30 0.82
C CYS A 14 6.44 21.61 1.30
N GLY A 15 6.35 20.35 1.77
CA GLY A 15 7.50 19.60 2.25
C GLY A 15 8.11 20.07 3.58
N ARG A 16 7.74 21.25 4.10
CA ARG A 16 8.29 21.80 5.35
C ARG A 16 8.11 20.82 6.51
N THR A 17 9.18 20.62 7.29
CA THR A 17 9.17 19.84 8.53
C THR A 17 8.55 20.64 9.66
N VAL A 18 7.62 20.02 10.38
CA VAL A 18 6.89 20.63 11.50
C VAL A 18 6.82 19.63 12.65
N ALA A 19 6.91 20.11 13.88
CA ALA A 19 6.70 19.27 15.06
C ALA A 19 5.30 18.64 15.03
N ARG A 20 5.20 17.36 15.41
CA ARG A 20 3.96 16.59 15.37
C ARG A 20 2.79 17.31 16.05
N ASN A 21 3.03 17.96 17.19
CA ASN A 21 2.00 18.66 17.96
C ASN A 21 1.47 19.94 17.31
N LYS A 22 2.23 20.51 16.37
CA LYS A 22 1.85 21.72 15.61
C LYS A 22 1.30 21.40 14.22
N ALA A 23 1.41 20.14 13.78
CA ALA A 23 0.92 19.72 12.47
C ALA A 23 -0.60 19.49 12.50
N VAL A 24 -1.26 19.81 11.38
CA VAL A 24 -2.71 19.58 11.21
C VAL A 24 -2.90 18.29 10.43
N TYR A 25 -3.47 17.29 11.10
CA TYR A 25 -3.84 16.00 10.48
C TYR A 25 -5.25 16.03 9.93
N ILE A 26 -5.44 15.55 8.71
CA ILE A 26 -6.73 15.35 8.07
C ILE A 26 -6.78 13.98 7.40
N GLU A 27 -7.86 13.25 7.65
CA GLU A 27 -8.16 12.00 6.96
C GLU A 27 -8.64 12.35 5.54
N LYS A 28 -7.98 11.80 4.52
CA LYS A 28 -8.43 11.89 3.13
C LYS A 28 -8.86 10.51 2.65
N PRO A 29 -10.04 10.38 2.01
CA PRO A 29 -10.39 9.16 1.32
C PRO A 29 -9.42 8.97 0.14
N VAL A 30 -8.73 7.83 0.14
CA VAL A 30 -8.06 7.29 -1.02
C VAL A 30 -9.14 6.60 -1.83
N LEU A 31 -9.63 7.29 -2.85
CA LEU A 31 -10.48 6.67 -3.84
C LEU A 31 -9.58 5.71 -4.63
N GLN A 32 -9.62 4.42 -4.30
CA GLN A 32 -9.20 3.40 -5.25
C GLN A 32 -10.23 3.40 -6.36
N ASN A 33 -9.79 3.76 -7.57
CA ASN A 33 -10.67 3.91 -8.71
C ASN A 33 -11.36 2.57 -8.98
N PRO A 34 -12.70 2.46 -8.92
CA PRO A 34 -13.39 1.20 -9.13
C PRO A 34 -13.20 0.66 -10.56
N LEU A 35 -12.78 1.50 -11.52
CA LEU A 35 -12.51 1.10 -12.91
C LEU A 35 -11.38 0.06 -13.05
N GLU A 36 -10.46 -0.05 -12.10
CA GLU A 36 -9.38 -1.05 -12.17
C GLU A 36 -9.80 -2.43 -11.64
N ARG A 37 -11.00 -2.57 -11.05
CA ARG A 37 -11.52 -3.87 -10.58
C ARG A 37 -12.69 -4.30 -11.48
N LYS A 38 -12.37 -4.98 -12.57
CA LYS A 38 -13.37 -5.55 -13.50
C LYS A 38 -14.23 -6.66 -12.87
N ASP A 39 -13.90 -7.16 -11.67
CA ASP A 39 -14.48 -8.41 -11.15
C ASP A 39 -15.52 -8.28 -10.03
N VAL A 40 -15.97 -7.07 -9.65
CA VAL A 40 -16.89 -6.92 -8.51
C VAL A 40 -18.17 -6.20 -8.94
N HIS A 41 -19.02 -6.93 -9.65
CA HIS A 41 -20.43 -6.58 -9.89
C HIS A 41 -21.37 -7.08 -8.77
N SER A 42 -20.85 -7.71 -7.70
CA SER A 42 -21.68 -8.05 -6.54
C SER A 42 -21.66 -6.92 -5.52
N GLU A 43 -22.86 -6.58 -5.09
CA GLU A 43 -23.17 -5.49 -4.19
C GLU A 43 -22.31 -5.58 -2.90
N HIS A 44 -21.99 -4.43 -2.33
CA HIS A 44 -21.39 -4.30 -0.99
C HIS A 44 -19.86 -4.43 -0.86
N TYR A 45 -19.06 -3.64 -1.58
CA TYR A 45 -17.79 -3.19 -0.97
C TYR A 45 -17.21 -1.90 -1.56
N THR A 46 -17.35 -0.81 -0.84
CA THR A 46 -16.41 0.32 -0.94
C THR A 46 -15.79 0.54 0.43
N ARG A 47 -14.77 -0.27 0.76
CA ARG A 47 -13.83 0.14 1.84
C ARG A 47 -13.16 1.41 1.35
N VAL A 48 -13.67 2.56 1.82
CA VAL A 48 -12.99 3.83 1.66
C VAL A 48 -11.70 3.74 2.48
N LEU A 49 -10.60 3.39 1.82
CA LEU A 49 -9.29 3.49 2.42
C LEU A 49 -9.08 4.97 2.76
N THR A 50 -8.80 5.27 4.02
CA THR A 50 -8.51 6.63 4.44
C THR A 50 -7.03 6.73 4.77
N ARG A 51 -6.37 7.76 4.24
CA ARG A 51 -4.98 8.07 4.59
C ARG A 51 -4.94 9.35 5.42
N GLU A 52 -4.17 9.32 6.50
CA GLU A 52 -3.89 10.52 7.29
C GLU A 52 -2.84 11.38 6.58
N VAL A 53 -3.20 12.63 6.32
CA VAL A 53 -2.33 13.60 5.69
C VAL A 53 -1.99 14.70 6.69
N CYS A 54 -0.73 15.12 6.69
CA CYS A 54 -0.24 16.19 7.57
C CYS A 54 0.05 17.48 6.80
N TYR A 55 -0.35 18.60 7.40
CA TYR A 55 -0.10 19.95 6.89
C TYR A 55 0.60 20.83 7.92
N CYS A 56 1.43 21.75 7.44
CA CYS A 56 1.91 22.87 8.24
C CYS A 56 0.81 23.91 8.45
N ILE A 57 0.98 24.79 9.44
CA ILE A 57 -0.04 25.77 9.85
C ILE A 57 -0.41 26.73 8.69
N SER A 58 0.58 27.17 7.90
CA SER A 58 0.35 28.06 6.76
C SER A 58 -0.45 27.37 5.65
N CYS A 59 -0.03 26.18 5.20
CA CYS A 59 -0.78 25.41 4.20
C CYS A 59 -2.18 25.04 4.69
N GLY A 60 -2.33 24.76 5.99
CA GLY A 60 -3.62 24.51 6.62
C GLY A 60 -4.57 25.71 6.52
N LYS A 61 -4.06 26.94 6.70
CA LYS A 61 -4.85 28.18 6.58
C LYS A 61 -5.22 28.46 5.13
N HIS A 62 -4.26 28.44 4.21
CA HIS A 62 -4.52 28.69 2.79
C HIS A 62 -5.43 27.64 2.15
N GLY A 63 -5.27 26.36 2.53
CA GLY A 63 -6.10 25.26 2.04
C GLY A 63 -7.43 25.06 2.78
N ARG A 64 -7.81 25.98 3.68
CA ARG A 64 -9.03 25.90 4.51
C ARG A 64 -9.19 24.55 5.24
N VAL A 65 -8.07 23.92 5.61
CA VAL A 65 -8.04 22.60 6.27
C VAL A 65 -8.66 22.67 7.66
N PHE A 66 -8.50 23.81 8.36
CA PHE A 66 -9.11 24.04 9.67
C PHE A 66 -10.65 24.06 9.60
N GLU A 67 -11.23 24.70 8.59
CA GLU A 67 -12.68 24.74 8.36
C GLU A 67 -13.21 23.33 8.06
N LYS A 68 -12.51 22.60 7.18
CA LYS A 68 -12.85 21.21 6.88
C LYS A 68 -12.78 20.31 8.12
N LYS A 69 -11.73 20.45 8.95
CA LYS A 69 -11.59 19.68 10.19
C LYS A 69 -12.65 20.04 11.24
N LYS A 70 -13.06 21.31 11.31
CA LYS A 70 -14.18 21.75 12.16
C LYS A 70 -15.48 21.06 11.71
N LYS A 71 -15.76 21.02 10.41
CA LYS A 71 -16.94 20.33 9.85
C LYS A 71 -16.92 18.83 10.16
N MET A 72 -15.79 18.16 9.90
CA MET A 72 -15.65 16.73 10.20
C MET A 72 -15.80 16.42 11.70
N ASN A 73 -15.25 17.25 12.59
CA ASN A 73 -15.42 17.08 14.02
C ASN A 73 -16.87 17.31 14.47
N ALA A 74 -17.60 18.24 13.84
CA ALA A 74 -19.02 18.45 14.10
C ALA A 74 -19.84 17.22 13.68
N GLU A 75 -19.63 16.71 12.46
CA GLU A 75 -20.27 15.47 11.99
C GLU A 75 -19.93 14.26 12.87
N ARG A 76 -18.67 14.13 13.29
CA ARG A 76 -18.22 13.05 14.20
C ARG A 76 -18.90 13.17 15.56
N ARG A 77 -19.06 14.39 16.09
CA ARG A 77 -19.78 14.65 17.35
C ARG A 77 -21.26 14.32 17.23
N GLU A 78 -21.90 14.68 16.13
CA GLU A 78 -23.31 14.37 15.86
C GLU A 78 -23.54 12.85 15.75
N ARG A 79 -22.71 12.13 15.00
CA ARG A 79 -22.77 10.67 14.92
C ARG A 79 -22.54 10.01 16.28
N ALA A 80 -21.59 10.52 17.07
CA ALA A 80 -21.33 10.02 18.41
C ALA A 80 -22.53 10.25 19.35
N ALA A 81 -23.20 11.39 19.24
CA ALA A 81 -24.42 11.68 20.00
C ALA A 81 -25.57 10.72 19.62
N MET A 82 -25.75 10.43 18.33
CA MET A 82 -26.74 9.43 17.88
C MET A 82 -26.39 8.00 18.33
N GLN A 83 -25.10 7.65 18.41
CA GLN A 83 -24.67 6.34 18.89
C GLN A 83 -24.87 6.16 20.40
N PHE A 84 -24.77 7.22 21.19
CA PHE A 84 -24.96 7.15 22.64
C PHE A 84 -26.38 6.69 23.03
N ASN A 85 -27.39 7.03 22.22
CA ASN A 85 -28.77 6.59 22.41
C ASN A 85 -29.07 5.21 21.80
N ARG A 86 -28.11 4.54 21.17
CA ARG A 86 -28.31 3.15 20.77
C ARG A 86 -28.21 2.29 22.02
N PRO A 87 -29.22 1.46 22.36
CA PRO A 87 -29.08 0.52 23.46
C PRO A 87 -27.83 -0.30 23.19
N ARG A 88 -26.85 -0.24 24.09
CA ARG A 88 -25.71 -1.17 24.06
C ARG A 88 -26.33 -2.57 23.97
N PRO A 89 -25.98 -3.39 22.97
CA PRO A 89 -26.50 -4.74 22.90
C PRO A 89 -26.18 -5.40 24.24
N ALA A 90 -27.23 -5.73 25.00
CA ALA A 90 -27.14 -6.27 26.36
C ALA A 90 -26.39 -7.61 26.37
N TYR A 91 -26.25 -8.23 25.20
CA TYR A 91 -25.58 -9.49 24.99
C TYR A 91 -24.21 -9.28 24.35
N ARG A 92 -23.18 -9.20 25.18
CA ARG A 92 -21.82 -9.55 24.75
C ARG A 92 -21.71 -11.05 24.99
N PRO A 93 -21.60 -11.91 23.96
CA PRO A 93 -21.41 -13.33 24.17
C PRO A 93 -20.19 -13.49 25.08
N GLN A 94 -20.43 -13.99 26.29
CA GLN A 94 -19.38 -14.36 27.22
C GLN A 94 -18.78 -15.62 26.60
N TYR A 95 -17.78 -15.44 25.72
CA TYR A 95 -16.98 -16.56 25.24
C TYR A 95 -16.48 -17.27 26.48
N ASP A 96 -16.96 -18.50 26.65
CA ASP A 96 -16.68 -19.40 27.76
C ASP A 96 -15.16 -19.61 27.79
N GLN A 97 -14.46 -18.82 28.60
CA GLN A 97 -13.01 -18.90 28.79
C GLN A 97 -12.57 -20.21 29.46
N GLY A 98 -13.50 -21.15 29.71
CA GLY A 98 -13.27 -22.40 30.44
C GLY A 98 -13.03 -23.66 29.62
N LYS A 99 -13.21 -23.68 28.29
CA LYS A 99 -13.17 -24.95 27.50
C LYS A 99 -12.01 -25.12 26.51
N ALA A 100 -11.05 -24.19 26.45
CA ALA A 100 -9.86 -24.32 25.60
C ALA A 100 -8.60 -24.81 26.35
N ALA A 101 -8.73 -25.21 27.62
CA ALA A 101 -7.59 -25.64 28.43
C ALA A 101 -7.28 -27.16 28.38
N GLU A 102 -8.15 -27.99 27.78
CA GLU A 102 -7.98 -29.46 27.82
C GLU A 102 -7.43 -30.08 26.53
N THR A 103 -7.34 -29.35 25.41
CA THR A 103 -6.48 -29.77 24.30
C THR A 103 -5.05 -29.28 24.51
N ALA A 104 -4.50 -29.60 25.69
CA ALA A 104 -3.07 -29.65 25.92
C ALA A 104 -2.52 -30.76 25.00
N VAL A 105 -2.16 -30.33 23.79
CA VAL A 105 -1.36 -31.06 22.82
C VAL A 105 -0.23 -31.77 23.55
N LYS A 106 -0.24 -33.10 23.48
CA LYS A 106 0.90 -33.95 23.80
C LYS A 106 2.11 -33.37 23.07
N LYS A 107 3.04 -32.79 23.82
CA LYS A 107 4.40 -32.49 23.35
C LYS A 107 5.13 -33.83 23.21
N ASP A 108 4.75 -34.62 22.23
CA ASP A 108 5.61 -35.69 21.75
C ASP A 108 6.69 -35.02 20.89
N SER A 109 7.90 -35.01 21.46
CA SER A 109 9.21 -34.73 20.85
C SER A 109 9.20 -34.29 19.39
N ILE A 110 9.23 -32.98 19.16
CA ILE A 110 9.61 -32.38 17.88
C ILE A 110 11.10 -32.67 17.69
N THR A 111 11.42 -33.73 16.94
CA THR A 111 12.77 -33.93 16.43
C THR A 111 13.00 -32.98 15.24
N PRO A 112 14.21 -32.42 15.07
CA PRO A 112 14.51 -31.48 13.97
C PRO A 112 14.39 -32.10 12.57
N GLU A 113 14.27 -33.44 12.47
CA GLU A 113 14.02 -34.13 11.20
C GLU A 113 12.54 -34.14 10.79
N GLY A 114 11.59 -34.08 11.74
CA GLY A 114 10.16 -34.05 11.43
C GLY A 114 9.72 -32.73 10.79
N MET A 115 10.21 -31.60 11.31
CA MET A 115 9.88 -30.27 10.79
C MET A 115 10.34 -30.04 9.35
N LYS A 116 11.36 -30.75 8.87
CA LYS A 116 11.81 -30.64 7.48
C LYS A 116 10.83 -31.31 6.52
N LYS A 117 10.22 -32.43 6.90
CA LYS A 117 9.27 -33.15 6.04
C LYS A 117 7.96 -32.39 5.88
N ASP A 118 7.43 -31.84 6.97
CA ASP A 118 6.17 -31.07 6.94
C ASP A 118 6.30 -29.77 6.12
N LEU A 119 7.48 -29.13 6.15
CA LEU A 119 7.79 -27.98 5.29
C LEU A 119 7.99 -28.36 3.82
N GLU A 120 8.48 -29.57 3.53
CA GLU A 120 8.66 -30.05 2.16
C GLU A 120 7.34 -30.50 1.52
N GLU A 121 6.42 -31.11 2.29
CA GLU A 121 5.08 -31.49 1.82
C GLU A 121 4.21 -30.25 1.56
N THR A 122 4.20 -29.28 2.48
CA THR A 122 3.44 -28.03 2.27
C THR A 122 3.98 -27.18 1.12
N ALA A 123 5.28 -27.22 0.84
CA ALA A 123 5.86 -26.57 -0.34
C ALA A 123 5.42 -27.24 -1.65
N LYS A 124 5.27 -28.58 -1.68
CA LYS A 124 4.83 -29.33 -2.86
C LYS A 124 3.36 -29.10 -3.19
N ASP A 125 2.47 -29.10 -2.19
CA ASP A 125 1.04 -28.82 -2.39
C ASP A 125 0.79 -27.37 -2.88
N SER A 126 1.60 -26.42 -2.42
CA SER A 126 1.50 -25.02 -2.88
C SER A 126 2.01 -24.81 -4.32
N LEU A 127 2.84 -25.73 -4.83
CA LEU A 127 3.37 -25.66 -6.20
C LEU A 127 2.43 -26.31 -7.21
N GLU A 128 1.74 -27.40 -6.84
CA GLU A 128 0.79 -28.09 -7.74
C GLU A 128 -0.50 -27.30 -7.96
N THR A 129 -0.95 -26.50 -6.99
CA THR A 129 -2.16 -25.66 -7.12
C THR A 129 -1.97 -24.41 -7.99
N PHE A 130 -0.76 -24.14 -8.49
CA PHE A 130 -0.46 -22.94 -9.28
C PHE A 130 -0.13 -23.22 -10.76
N THR A 131 -0.13 -24.49 -11.20
CA THR A 131 0.29 -24.87 -12.57
C THR A 131 -0.83 -25.23 -13.54
N ASP A 132 -2.10 -25.19 -13.11
CA ASP A 132 -3.23 -25.57 -13.97
C ASP A 132 -3.82 -24.42 -14.82
N ASP A 133 -3.32 -23.19 -14.68
CA ASP A 133 -3.68 -22.08 -15.57
C ASP A 133 -2.77 -22.09 -16.82
N GLU A 134 -3.09 -22.99 -17.75
CA GLU A 134 -2.53 -23.06 -19.11
C GLU A 134 -2.71 -21.76 -19.91
N TYR A 135 -3.50 -20.82 -19.39
CA TYR A 135 -3.91 -19.58 -20.05
C TYR A 135 -2.87 -18.44 -20.00
N ASP A 136 -1.82 -18.54 -19.18
CA ASP A 136 -0.85 -17.44 -19.01
C ASP A 136 0.49 -17.61 -19.76
N LYS A 137 0.76 -18.76 -20.39
CA LYS A 137 2.04 -19.01 -21.09
C LYS A 137 2.17 -18.18 -22.39
N GLU A 138 1.10 -18.03 -23.16
CA GLU A 138 1.11 -17.25 -24.41
C GLU A 138 1.40 -15.76 -24.15
N LYS A 139 0.78 -15.20 -23.10
CA LYS A 139 0.97 -13.79 -22.73
C LYS A 139 2.37 -13.48 -22.22
N THR A 140 3.04 -14.44 -21.58
CA THR A 140 4.44 -14.29 -21.18
C THR A 140 5.40 -14.33 -22.37
N ASN A 141 5.09 -15.10 -23.42
CA ASN A 141 5.90 -15.14 -24.63
C ASN A 141 5.80 -13.83 -25.43
N ASP A 142 4.61 -13.27 -25.58
CA ASP A 142 4.41 -11.97 -26.24
C ASP A 142 5.21 -10.84 -25.56
N TYR A 143 5.23 -10.82 -24.22
CA TYR A 143 5.98 -9.82 -23.46
C TYR A 143 7.50 -9.99 -23.59
N LEU A 144 7.98 -11.23 -23.68
CA LEU A 144 9.41 -11.52 -23.88
C LEU A 144 9.85 -11.14 -25.30
N GLU A 145 9.03 -11.40 -26.33
CA GLU A 145 9.32 -10.98 -27.70
C GLU A 145 9.41 -9.44 -27.80
N GLU A 146 8.46 -8.71 -27.21
CA GLU A 146 8.47 -7.24 -27.21
C GLU A 146 9.74 -6.66 -26.53
N LEU A 147 10.22 -7.31 -25.47
CA LEU A 147 11.47 -6.93 -24.78
C LEU A 147 12.71 -7.19 -25.63
N THR A 148 12.72 -8.28 -26.41
CA THR A 148 13.84 -8.58 -27.31
C THR A 148 13.90 -7.61 -28.48
N GLN A 149 12.75 -7.21 -29.04
CA GLN A 149 12.67 -6.22 -30.11
C GLN A 149 13.16 -4.85 -29.63
N LYS A 150 12.70 -4.37 -28.48
CA LYS A 150 13.18 -3.10 -27.88
C LYS A 150 14.68 -3.09 -27.62
N LYS A 151 15.28 -4.23 -27.23
CA LYS A 151 16.74 -4.34 -27.05
C LYS A 151 17.49 -4.28 -28.37
N HIS A 152 16.95 -4.91 -29.42
CA HIS A 152 17.56 -4.88 -30.74
C HIS A 152 17.53 -3.47 -31.34
N ASP A 153 16.38 -2.79 -31.29
CA ASP A 153 16.21 -1.43 -31.80
C ASP A 153 17.17 -0.46 -31.11
N LYS A 154 17.28 -0.55 -29.78
CA LYS A 154 18.22 0.28 -29.02
C LYS A 154 19.69 0.06 -29.42
N MET A 155 20.11 -1.19 -29.64
CA MET A 155 21.48 -1.46 -30.11
C MET A 155 21.72 -0.93 -31.52
N THR A 156 20.71 -0.91 -32.39
CA THR A 156 20.85 -0.32 -33.74
C THR A 156 20.98 1.19 -33.68
N GLU A 157 20.20 1.88 -32.85
CA GLU A 157 20.30 3.34 -32.67
C GLU A 157 21.69 3.76 -32.14
N ASP A 158 22.19 3.06 -31.12
CA ASP A 158 23.51 3.32 -30.53
C ASP A 158 24.66 3.07 -31.54
N SER A 159 24.48 2.15 -32.50
CA SER A 159 25.48 1.86 -33.53
C SER A 159 25.50 2.87 -34.69
N VAL A 160 24.36 3.49 -35.01
CA VAL A 160 24.26 4.47 -36.11
C VAL A 160 24.72 5.86 -35.64
N GLY A 161 24.53 6.20 -34.36
CA GLY A 161 24.98 7.48 -33.79
C GLY A 161 26.50 7.64 -33.66
N ALA A 162 27.27 6.55 -33.70
CA ALA A 162 28.72 6.58 -33.50
C ALA A 162 29.53 6.91 -34.76
N LEU A 163 28.91 7.06 -35.94
CA LEU A 163 29.62 7.29 -37.21
C LEU A 163 29.53 8.74 -37.74
N THR A 164 28.89 9.66 -37.02
CA THR A 164 28.64 11.04 -37.53
C THR A 164 29.33 12.16 -36.74
N GLU A 165 30.24 11.86 -35.81
CA GLU A 165 30.92 12.88 -34.98
C GLU A 165 32.43 13.04 -35.25
N GLU A 166 33.01 12.32 -36.21
CA GLU A 166 34.33 12.64 -36.75
C GLU A 166 34.15 13.48 -38.03
N GLU A 167 35.00 14.50 -38.23
CA GLU A 167 35.01 15.46 -39.35
C GLU A 167 34.13 16.71 -39.20
N VAL A 168 34.58 17.71 -38.42
CA VAL A 168 34.80 19.11 -38.88
C VAL A 168 35.71 19.84 -37.86
N GLU A 169 37.02 19.67 -37.94
CA GLU A 169 38.00 20.63 -37.40
C GLU A 169 39.14 20.73 -38.42
N ASP A 170 39.15 21.80 -39.21
CA ASP A 170 40.23 22.38 -40.04
C ASP A 170 39.48 23.30 -41.01
N ASP A 171 39.51 24.63 -40.90
CA ASP A 171 40.61 25.51 -41.29
C ASP A 171 40.24 26.94 -40.89
N ASP A 172 41.05 27.61 -40.07
CA ASP A 172 41.08 29.09 -40.02
C ASP A 172 42.46 29.54 -39.52
N LYS A 173 43.41 29.56 -40.47
CA LYS A 173 44.67 30.31 -40.38
C LYS A 173 44.87 31.07 -41.69
N GLU A 174 44.57 32.35 -41.69
CA GLU A 174 45.45 33.47 -42.15
C GLU A 174 44.81 34.83 -41.88
#